data_AF-A0A1C7N3H0-F1
#
_entry.id   AF-A0A1C7N3H0-F1
#
_cell.length_a   1.000
_cell.length_b   1.000
_cell.length_c   1.000
_cell.angle_alpha   90.00
_cell.angle_beta   90.00
_cell.angle_gamma   90.00
#
_symmetry.space_group_name_H-M   'P 1'
#
loop_
_entity.id
_entity.type
_entity.pdbx_description
1 polymer ?
#
loop_
_entity_poly.entity_id
_entity_poly.type
_entity_poly.pdbx_seq_one_letter_code
_entity_poly.pdbx_strand_id
1 'polypeptide(L)'
;MLKAFLISMASTVALAAVDMSNFPTKTDPTQVTIPKIPQTTSYDVATECQYYQSNFTVDKAQWPTIWDIATSNGMNTSDEFMKVYNSIDWSKAPTAPVRSLTPQGGLNLVGYDTVNDPDCWWSATQCKKPKRNDINADIYACPEPETWGLTFDDGPNCSHNAFYDYLETNNQRASMFYIGSNVLNWPYGALRGLKDGHHLCGHTWSHKMMTTLTNQEVLAELYYTAKAIKYVTGVTPLHWRPALGDLDDRVRWIATQLNMTAILWNLDTDDWAAGSNGITADTVNQKYNDFIKMGSNGTFAQSGNIVLSHEINNMTMDFFVNHYPEIKKNYKHVMDVATCMNIAHPYLEKVVTFPSFDASVTQNASVATGSGVVPGATSVHKSGATHATSLSSTSLFTAALFGLLFVSL
;
A
#
# COMPACT_ATOMS: atom_id res chain seq x y z
N MET A 1 15.31 -17.96 27.82
CA MET A 1 16.53 -17.48 27.15
C MET A 1 16.13 -16.33 26.23
N LEU A 2 16.37 -15.09 26.66
CA LEU A 2 16.12 -13.88 25.88
C LEU A 2 17.08 -13.89 24.67
N LYS A 3 16.58 -14.18 23.46
CA LYS A 3 17.33 -13.89 22.25
C LYS A 3 17.00 -12.46 21.86
N ALA A 4 17.94 -11.56 22.14
CA ALA A 4 17.95 -10.23 21.56
C ALA A 4 18.01 -10.37 20.04
N PHE A 5 16.88 -10.19 19.36
CA PHE A 5 16.93 -9.80 17.96
C PHE A 5 17.61 -8.44 17.95
N LEU A 6 18.80 -8.38 17.36
CA LEU A 6 19.38 -7.12 16.91
C LEU A 6 18.42 -6.57 15.86
N ILE A 7 17.44 -5.77 16.31
CA ILE A 7 16.83 -4.77 15.46
C ILE A 7 18.02 -3.93 15.01
N SER A 8 18.45 -4.14 13.77
CA SER A 8 19.34 -3.22 13.09
C SER A 8 18.63 -1.87 13.17
N MET A 9 19.05 -1.01 14.11
CA MET A 9 18.73 0.41 14.04
C MET A 9 19.16 0.81 12.64
N ALA A 10 18.18 1.04 11.77
CA ALA A 10 18.42 1.62 10.47
C ALA A 10 19.23 2.88 10.77
N SER A 11 20.51 2.84 10.41
CA SER A 11 21.35 4.01 10.49
C SER A 11 20.75 4.95 9.46
N THR A 12 19.89 5.85 9.92
CA THR A 12 19.39 6.94 9.10
C THR A 12 20.62 7.77 8.76
N VAL A 13 21.17 7.51 7.58
CA VAL A 13 22.12 8.44 6.98
C VAL A 13 21.31 9.71 6.82
N ALA A 14 21.62 10.72 7.65
CA ALA A 14 21.06 12.05 7.53
C ALA A 14 21.63 12.70 6.26
N LEU A 15 21.20 12.21 5.11
CA LEU A 15 21.12 13.01 3.90
C LEU A 15 20.18 14.17 4.23
N ALA A 16 20.53 15.38 3.84
CA ALA A 16 19.61 16.50 3.89
C ALA A 16 18.43 16.13 2.99
N ALA A 17 17.36 15.58 3.58
CA ALA A 17 16.17 15.19 2.85
C ALA A 17 15.62 16.42 2.13
N VAL A 18 15.11 16.22 0.92
CA VAL A 18 14.45 17.26 0.15
C VAL A 18 13.32 17.86 1.00
N ASP A 19 13.22 19.19 1.02
CA ASP A 19 12.16 19.89 1.73
C ASP A 19 10.80 19.73 1.01
N MET A 20 9.96 18.84 1.55
CA MET A 20 8.56 18.67 1.14
C MET A 20 7.57 19.42 2.06
N SER A 21 8.05 20.22 3.00
CA SER A 21 7.19 20.87 4.02
C SER A 21 6.28 21.96 3.46
N ASN A 22 6.61 22.51 2.28
CA ASN A 22 5.91 23.64 1.66
C ASN A 22 4.71 23.24 0.79
N PHE A 23 4.33 21.96 0.75
CA PHE A 23 3.17 21.52 0.00
C PHE A 23 1.89 22.22 0.49
N PRO A 24 1.10 22.81 -0.42
CA PRO A 24 -0.09 23.55 -0.05
C PRO A 24 -1.12 22.58 0.55
N THR A 25 -1.76 22.97 1.65
CA THR A 25 -2.92 22.28 2.20
C THR A 25 -3.81 23.27 2.94
N LYS A 26 -5.13 23.02 2.92
CA LYS A 26 -6.11 23.72 3.75
C LYS A 26 -6.64 22.83 4.87
N THR A 27 -6.18 21.59 4.93
CA THR A 27 -6.65 20.58 5.89
C THR A 27 -5.75 20.61 7.11
N ASP A 28 -6.33 20.82 8.29
CA ASP A 28 -5.68 20.49 9.55
C ASP A 28 -5.83 18.99 9.80
N PRO A 29 -4.72 18.21 9.77
CA PRO A 29 -4.78 16.75 9.92
C PRO A 29 -5.22 16.30 11.31
N THR A 30 -5.28 17.20 12.30
CA THR A 30 -5.76 16.92 13.67
C THR A 30 -7.26 17.17 13.84
N GLN A 31 -7.91 17.81 12.86
CA GLN A 31 -9.31 18.23 12.92
C GLN A 31 -10.05 17.90 11.61
N VAL A 32 -9.89 16.66 11.13
CA VAL A 32 -10.51 16.22 9.87
C VAL A 32 -12.03 16.17 10.00
N THR A 33 -12.71 16.99 9.19
CA THR A 33 -14.17 16.96 9.04
C THR A 33 -14.52 16.48 7.64
N ILE A 34 -15.34 15.43 7.54
CA ILE A 34 -15.83 14.90 6.27
C ILE A 34 -17.28 15.34 6.11
N PRO A 35 -17.64 16.04 5.02
CA PRO A 35 -19.03 16.39 4.76
C PRO A 35 -19.90 15.14 4.68
N LYS A 36 -21.17 15.24 5.08
CA LYS A 36 -22.14 14.17 4.80
C LYS A 36 -22.39 14.12 3.30
N ILE A 37 -21.79 13.14 2.64
CA ILE A 37 -21.89 12.90 1.21
C ILE A 37 -22.71 11.62 0.98
N PRO A 38 -23.59 11.57 -0.02
CA PRO A 38 -24.18 10.30 -0.47
C PRO A 38 -23.05 9.39 -0.94
N GLN A 39 -22.87 8.24 -0.32
CA GLN A 39 -21.82 7.28 -0.68
C GLN A 39 -22.45 5.91 -0.89
N THR A 40 -21.82 5.13 -1.76
CA THR A 40 -22.11 3.72 -1.87
C THR A 40 -21.64 3.04 -0.58
N THR A 41 -22.58 2.53 0.21
CA THR A 41 -22.33 1.65 1.37
C THR A 41 -22.61 0.18 1.05
N SER A 42 -22.72 -0.13 -0.25
CA SER A 42 -23.04 -1.47 -0.74
C SER A 42 -21.77 -2.22 -1.08
N TYR A 43 -21.70 -3.49 -0.68
CA TYR A 43 -20.70 -4.46 -1.13
C TYR A 43 -21.06 -5.10 -2.48
N ASP A 44 -22.24 -4.78 -3.04
CA ASP A 44 -22.62 -5.32 -4.33
C ASP A 44 -21.67 -4.78 -5.43
N VAL A 45 -20.98 -5.72 -6.09
CA VAL A 45 -20.06 -5.45 -7.20
C VAL A 45 -20.75 -4.78 -8.40
N ALA A 46 -22.08 -4.88 -8.50
CA ALA A 46 -22.87 -4.21 -9.53
C ALA A 46 -23.27 -2.76 -9.14
N THR A 47 -23.05 -2.34 -7.90
CA THR A 47 -23.37 -0.97 -7.48
C THR A 47 -22.24 -0.02 -7.90
N GLU A 48 -22.52 0.82 -8.89
CA GLU A 48 -21.54 1.78 -9.44
C GLU A 48 -21.16 2.90 -8.47
N CYS A 49 -19.96 3.44 -8.67
CA CYS A 49 -19.45 4.65 -8.02
C CYS A 49 -20.47 5.79 -8.09
N GLN A 50 -20.78 6.40 -6.95
CA GLN A 50 -21.52 7.67 -6.94
C GLN A 50 -20.54 8.83 -6.90
N TYR A 51 -20.44 9.56 -8.01
CA TYR A 51 -19.64 10.78 -8.06
C TYR A 51 -20.20 11.83 -7.10
N TYR A 52 -19.30 12.57 -6.45
CA TYR A 52 -19.65 13.68 -5.56
C TYR A 52 -18.86 14.93 -5.92
N GLN A 53 -19.46 16.08 -5.66
CA GLN A 53 -18.74 17.35 -5.75
C GLN A 53 -17.91 17.55 -4.48
N SER A 54 -16.63 17.85 -4.69
CA SER A 54 -15.67 18.12 -3.63
C SER A 54 -15.42 19.61 -3.48
N ASN A 55 -15.17 20.07 -2.25
CA ASN A 55 -14.71 21.43 -1.97
C ASN A 55 -13.22 21.63 -2.28
N PHE A 56 -12.49 20.54 -2.56
CA PHE A 56 -11.13 20.62 -3.08
C PHE A 56 -11.16 21.09 -4.52
N THR A 57 -10.55 22.24 -4.80
CA THR A 57 -10.37 22.73 -6.16
C THR A 57 -9.09 22.14 -6.75
N VAL A 58 -9.20 21.40 -7.85
CA VAL A 58 -8.04 20.86 -8.57
C VAL A 58 -7.76 21.76 -9.78
N ASP A 59 -6.80 22.66 -9.64
CA ASP A 59 -6.30 23.46 -10.75
C ASP A 59 -5.40 22.59 -11.64
N LYS A 60 -5.87 22.26 -12.85
CA LYS A 60 -5.14 21.40 -13.80
C LYS A 60 -3.74 21.93 -14.16
N ALA A 61 -3.47 23.22 -13.97
CA ALA A 61 -2.14 23.78 -14.19
C ALA A 61 -1.13 23.46 -13.07
N GLN A 62 -1.59 22.92 -11.93
CA GLN A 62 -0.78 22.63 -10.75
C GLN A 62 -0.51 21.14 -10.53
N TRP A 63 -1.07 20.29 -11.39
CA TRP A 63 -1.06 18.84 -11.24
C TRP A 63 -0.73 18.15 -12.56
N PRO A 64 -0.09 16.98 -12.52
CA PRO A 64 0.06 16.17 -13.71
C PRO A 64 -1.31 15.73 -14.24
N THR A 65 -1.34 15.29 -15.50
CA THR A 65 -2.56 14.67 -16.03
C THR A 65 -2.87 13.40 -15.24
N ILE A 66 -4.13 13.27 -14.83
CA ILE A 66 -4.64 12.12 -14.07
C ILE A 66 -4.35 10.82 -14.86
N TRP A 67 -3.75 9.82 -14.21
CA TRP A 67 -3.32 8.52 -14.76
C TRP A 67 -2.17 8.51 -15.80
N ASP A 68 -1.70 9.67 -16.26
CA ASP A 68 -0.51 9.76 -17.09
C ASP A 68 0.75 9.88 -16.25
N ILE A 69 1.90 9.48 -16.80
CA ILE A 69 3.22 9.71 -16.19
C ILE A 69 3.31 11.17 -15.74
N ALA A 70 3.76 11.40 -14.51
CA ALA A 70 3.66 12.71 -13.85
C ALA A 70 4.38 13.87 -14.59
N THR A 71 5.16 13.58 -15.62
CA THR A 71 5.90 14.54 -16.46
C THR A 71 5.19 14.83 -17.80
N SER A 72 4.11 14.11 -18.14
CA SER A 72 3.49 14.09 -19.48
C SER A 72 2.98 15.45 -19.95
N ASN A 73 2.61 16.33 -19.02
CA ASN A 73 2.07 17.67 -19.28
C ASN A 73 3.04 18.79 -18.84
N GLY A 74 4.33 18.50 -18.73
CA GLY A 74 5.37 19.49 -18.42
C GLY A 74 5.52 19.83 -16.94
N MET A 75 4.82 19.13 -16.03
CA MET A 75 4.92 19.35 -14.59
C MET A 75 6.31 19.06 -14.01
N ASN A 76 7.18 18.36 -14.75
CA ASN A 76 8.60 18.21 -14.44
C ASN A 76 9.43 19.47 -14.68
N THR A 77 8.84 20.55 -15.21
CA THR A 77 9.50 21.84 -15.42
C THR A 77 8.97 22.94 -14.52
N SER A 78 7.99 22.63 -13.64
CA SER A 78 7.47 23.60 -12.69
C SER A 78 8.57 24.06 -11.72
N ASP A 79 8.55 25.33 -11.32
CA ASP A 79 9.55 25.90 -10.40
C ASP A 79 9.61 25.12 -9.07
N GLU A 80 8.46 24.65 -8.60
CA GLU A 80 8.32 23.87 -7.37
C GLU A 80 9.05 22.53 -7.48
N PHE A 81 8.77 21.77 -8.56
CA PHE A 81 9.42 20.49 -8.81
C PHE A 81 10.91 20.65 -9.11
N MET A 82 11.29 21.66 -9.90
CA MET A 82 12.69 21.88 -10.26
C MET A 82 13.54 22.30 -9.07
N LYS A 83 12.99 22.98 -8.05
CA LYS A 83 13.70 23.22 -6.79
C LYS A 83 14.06 21.91 -6.08
N VAL A 84 13.12 20.97 -6.04
CA VAL A 84 13.36 19.62 -5.49
C VAL A 84 14.37 18.86 -6.34
N TYR A 85 14.16 18.78 -7.65
CA TYR A 85 15.06 18.08 -8.57
C TYR A 85 16.50 18.61 -8.49
N ASN A 86 16.69 19.93 -8.46
CA ASN A 86 18.01 20.56 -8.42
C ASN A 86 18.68 20.49 -7.04
N SER A 87 17.94 20.17 -5.98
CA SER A 87 18.51 19.98 -4.63
C SER A 87 19.20 18.62 -4.46
N ILE A 88 18.93 17.66 -5.35
CA ILE A 88 19.47 16.31 -5.32
C ILE A 88 20.83 16.28 -6.04
N ASP A 89 21.84 15.70 -5.39
CA ASP A 89 23.14 15.43 -6.01
C ASP A 89 23.07 14.19 -6.90
N TRP A 90 22.60 14.39 -8.15
CA TRP A 90 22.43 13.33 -9.13
C TRP A 90 23.73 12.61 -9.52
N SER A 91 24.90 13.17 -9.21
CA SER A 91 26.17 12.48 -9.43
C SER A 91 26.36 11.24 -8.54
N LYS A 92 25.57 11.14 -7.46
CA LYS A 92 25.57 9.99 -6.53
C LYS A 92 24.54 8.92 -6.84
N ALA A 93 23.65 9.17 -7.80
CA ALA A 93 22.58 8.25 -8.15
C ALA A 93 23.14 6.90 -8.64
N PRO A 94 22.55 5.75 -8.25
CA PRO A 94 22.93 4.46 -8.81
C PRO A 94 22.79 4.44 -10.33
N THR A 95 23.68 3.70 -10.99
CA THR A 95 23.80 3.66 -12.46
C THR A 95 22.92 2.60 -13.12
N ALA A 96 21.97 2.01 -12.40
CA ALA A 96 21.05 1.02 -12.96
C ALA A 96 20.34 1.62 -14.19
N PRO A 97 20.30 0.92 -15.34
CA PRO A 97 19.72 1.48 -16.55
C PRO A 97 18.19 1.57 -16.41
N VAL A 98 17.59 2.51 -17.15
CA VAL A 98 16.14 2.52 -17.37
C VAL A 98 15.75 1.23 -18.09
N ARG A 99 14.82 0.47 -17.51
CA ARG A 99 14.37 -0.82 -18.06
C ARG A 99 13.43 -0.62 -19.23
N SER A 100 13.30 -1.66 -20.05
CA SER A 100 12.38 -1.67 -21.18
C SER A 100 11.25 -2.66 -20.95
N LEU A 101 10.13 -2.45 -21.64
CA LEU A 101 9.04 -3.41 -21.70
C LEU A 101 9.20 -4.31 -22.91
N THR A 102 8.69 -5.54 -22.81
CA THR A 102 8.46 -6.42 -23.96
C THR A 102 7.28 -5.89 -24.79
N PRO A 103 7.10 -6.36 -26.04
CA PRO A 103 5.91 -6.01 -26.83
C PRO A 103 4.58 -6.38 -26.16
N GLN A 104 4.59 -7.33 -25.21
CA GLN A 104 3.42 -7.76 -24.44
C GLN A 104 3.20 -6.91 -23.17
N GLY A 105 4.03 -5.89 -22.93
CA GLY A 105 3.92 -4.99 -21.78
C GLY A 105 4.55 -5.49 -20.48
N GLY A 106 5.19 -6.67 -20.48
CA GLY A 106 5.93 -7.16 -19.32
C GLY A 106 7.34 -6.58 -19.24
N LEU A 107 8.01 -6.68 -18.09
CA LEU A 107 9.41 -6.24 -17.95
C LEU A 107 10.36 -7.08 -18.82
N ASN A 108 11.23 -6.41 -19.55
CA ASN A 108 12.29 -7.07 -20.32
C ASN A 108 13.50 -7.37 -19.43
N LEU A 109 13.67 -8.64 -19.10
CA LEU A 109 14.77 -9.15 -18.26
C LEU A 109 15.99 -9.58 -19.09
N VAL A 110 15.95 -9.47 -20.43
CA VAL A 110 17.05 -9.94 -21.30
C VAL A 110 18.35 -9.20 -20.97
N GLY A 111 19.39 -9.97 -20.68
CA GLY A 111 20.71 -9.44 -20.34
C GLY A 111 20.88 -9.01 -18.87
N TYR A 112 19.84 -9.13 -18.04
CA TYR A 112 20.00 -8.90 -16.61
C TYR A 112 20.67 -10.09 -15.92
N ASP A 113 21.68 -9.81 -15.10
CA ASP A 113 22.37 -10.83 -14.30
C ASP A 113 21.57 -11.12 -13.03
N THR A 114 20.65 -12.10 -13.12
CA THR A 114 19.83 -12.54 -11.98
C THR A 114 20.61 -13.30 -10.91
N VAL A 115 21.82 -13.74 -11.20
CA VAL A 115 22.66 -14.49 -10.25
C VAL A 115 23.36 -13.51 -9.30
N ASN A 116 23.98 -12.48 -9.84
CA ASN A 116 24.69 -11.48 -9.04
C ASN A 116 23.80 -10.31 -8.60
N ASP A 117 22.72 -10.04 -9.35
CA ASP A 117 21.72 -9.03 -9.05
C ASP A 117 22.33 -7.66 -8.69
N PRO A 118 23.06 -7.04 -9.64
CA PRO A 118 23.87 -5.85 -9.36
C PRO A 118 23.02 -4.66 -8.90
N ASP A 119 21.75 -4.60 -9.28
CA ASP A 119 20.86 -3.47 -9.03
C ASP A 119 19.84 -3.75 -7.91
N CYS A 120 19.90 -4.91 -7.26
CA CYS A 120 18.88 -5.38 -6.30
C CYS A 120 17.46 -5.24 -6.87
N TRP A 121 17.23 -5.81 -8.06
CA TRP A 121 15.98 -5.59 -8.78
C TRP A 121 14.90 -6.56 -8.31
N TRP A 122 13.92 -6.04 -7.58
CA TRP A 122 12.83 -6.84 -7.01
C TRP A 122 12.08 -7.67 -8.06
N SER A 123 11.76 -7.09 -9.21
CA SER A 123 11.02 -7.79 -10.26
C SER A 123 11.79 -8.97 -10.87
N ALA A 124 13.11 -8.99 -10.71
CA ALA A 124 13.97 -10.06 -11.21
C ALA A 124 14.31 -11.11 -10.15
N THR A 125 14.60 -10.69 -8.91
CA THR A 125 15.19 -11.54 -7.87
C THR A 125 14.50 -11.45 -6.51
N GLN A 126 13.46 -10.62 -6.40
CA GLN A 126 12.79 -10.27 -5.14
C GLN A 126 13.76 -9.71 -4.08
N CYS A 127 14.83 -9.04 -4.54
CA CYS A 127 15.79 -8.41 -3.63
C CYS A 127 15.14 -7.26 -2.86
N LYS A 128 15.18 -7.35 -1.52
CA LYS A 128 14.54 -6.41 -0.57
C LYS A 128 15.53 -5.53 0.20
N LYS A 129 16.82 -5.86 0.07
CA LYS A 129 17.90 -5.21 0.79
C LYS A 129 18.83 -4.53 -0.20
N PRO A 130 18.84 -3.18 -0.24
CA PRO A 130 19.72 -2.44 -1.13
C PRO A 130 21.18 -2.86 -1.00
N LYS A 131 21.93 -2.78 -2.09
CA LYS A 131 23.38 -3.06 -2.10
C LYS A 131 24.18 -1.92 -1.47
N ARG A 132 23.59 -0.73 -1.35
CA ARG A 132 24.23 0.47 -0.82
C ARG A 132 23.69 0.85 0.56
N ASN A 133 24.55 1.45 1.38
CA ASN A 133 24.19 1.87 2.76
C ASN A 133 23.52 3.25 2.82
N ASP A 134 23.55 4.02 1.74
CA ASP A 134 22.88 5.33 1.62
C ASP A 134 21.44 5.20 1.07
N ILE A 135 20.90 3.98 1.07
CA ILE A 135 19.54 3.66 0.62
C ILE A 135 18.78 3.03 1.80
N ASN A 136 17.56 3.48 2.05
CA ASN A 136 16.68 2.87 3.05
C ASN A 136 16.35 1.41 2.66
N ALA A 137 16.48 0.49 3.61
CA ALA A 137 16.06 -0.90 3.40
C ALA A 137 14.53 -1.01 3.34
N ASP A 138 14.02 -1.93 2.52
CA ASP A 138 12.58 -2.12 2.37
C ASP A 138 11.97 -2.78 3.61
N ILE A 139 10.74 -2.40 3.94
CA ILE A 139 9.90 -3.09 4.91
C ILE A 139 9.09 -4.15 4.16
N TYR A 140 9.13 -5.41 4.57
CA TYR A 140 8.42 -6.49 3.85
C TYR A 140 7.80 -7.57 4.74
N ALA A 141 7.98 -7.45 6.06
CA ALA A 141 7.42 -8.33 7.07
C ALA A 141 7.33 -7.58 8.40
N CYS A 142 6.28 -7.83 9.19
CA CYS A 142 6.24 -7.37 10.57
C CYS A 142 7.24 -8.16 11.44
N PRO A 143 7.93 -7.53 12.41
CA PRO A 143 8.94 -8.19 13.24
C PRO A 143 8.33 -9.17 14.24
N GLU A 144 7.17 -8.84 14.80
CA GLU A 144 6.55 -9.63 15.86
C GLU A 144 5.88 -10.91 15.31
N PRO A 145 6.08 -12.08 15.96
CA PRO A 145 5.49 -13.35 15.54
C PRO A 145 3.98 -13.29 15.33
N GLU A 146 3.49 -14.11 14.40
CA GLU A 146 2.05 -14.36 14.20
C GLU A 146 1.24 -13.05 14.03
N THR A 147 1.88 -12.05 13.41
CA THR A 147 1.30 -10.74 13.08
C THR A 147 0.95 -10.66 11.60
N TRP A 148 -0.31 -10.35 11.30
CA TRP A 148 -0.78 -10.03 9.96
C TRP A 148 -0.61 -8.53 9.69
N GLY A 149 0.35 -8.18 8.83
CA GLY A 149 0.54 -6.81 8.36
C GLY A 149 -0.49 -6.47 7.28
N LEU A 150 -1.51 -5.70 7.67
CA LEU A 150 -2.69 -5.43 6.86
C LEU A 150 -2.47 -4.25 5.92
N THR A 151 -2.51 -4.50 4.61
CA THR A 151 -2.31 -3.46 3.59
C THR A 151 -3.30 -3.53 2.44
N PHE A 152 -3.64 -2.38 1.87
CA PHE A 152 -4.48 -2.25 0.68
C PHE A 152 -3.88 -1.25 -0.32
N ASP A 153 -3.74 -1.66 -1.56
CA ASP A 153 -3.23 -0.86 -2.66
C ASP A 153 -4.35 -0.27 -3.53
N ASP A 154 -3.96 0.66 -4.40
CA ASP A 154 -4.75 1.28 -5.48
C ASP A 154 -5.89 2.21 -5.05
N GLY A 155 -5.97 2.52 -3.76
CA GLY A 155 -6.93 3.47 -3.21
C GLY A 155 -6.61 4.94 -3.50
N PRO A 156 -7.43 5.86 -2.97
CA PRO A 156 -8.79 5.60 -2.50
C PRO A 156 -9.73 5.29 -3.67
N ASN A 157 -10.65 4.34 -3.50
CA ASN A 157 -11.66 4.01 -4.51
C ASN A 157 -13.04 4.57 -4.14
N CYS A 158 -13.91 4.87 -5.10
CA CYS A 158 -15.26 5.40 -4.83
C CYS A 158 -16.14 4.54 -3.89
N SER A 159 -15.91 3.23 -3.81
CA SER A 159 -16.71 2.26 -3.07
C SER A 159 -16.16 1.95 -1.66
N HIS A 160 -15.06 2.61 -1.27
CA HIS A 160 -14.34 2.34 -0.03
C HIS A 160 -15.16 2.47 1.26
N ASN A 161 -16.26 3.23 1.27
CA ASN A 161 -16.95 3.55 2.53
C ASN A 161 -17.53 2.33 3.23
N ALA A 162 -18.15 1.40 2.50
CA ALA A 162 -18.65 0.16 3.11
C ALA A 162 -17.51 -0.58 3.81
N PHE A 163 -16.39 -0.71 3.10
CA PHE A 163 -15.19 -1.35 3.59
C PHE A 163 -14.58 -0.62 4.81
N TYR A 164 -14.51 0.71 4.81
CA TYR A 164 -13.98 1.49 5.93
C TYR A 164 -14.92 1.46 7.13
N ASP A 165 -16.25 1.45 6.93
CA ASP A 165 -17.24 1.24 7.98
C ASP A 165 -17.05 -0.15 8.64
N TYR A 166 -16.71 -1.17 7.86
CA TYR A 166 -16.39 -2.51 8.39
C TYR A 166 -15.09 -2.51 9.21
N LEU A 167 -14.04 -1.87 8.70
CA LEU A 167 -12.79 -1.72 9.44
C LEU A 167 -13.00 -0.96 10.76
N GLU A 168 -13.73 0.16 10.72
CA GLU A 168 -14.08 0.97 11.90
C GLU A 168 -14.88 0.17 12.93
N THR A 169 -15.91 -0.56 12.49
CA THR A 169 -16.74 -1.43 13.36
C THR A 169 -15.91 -2.52 14.05
N ASN A 170 -14.85 -2.99 13.40
CA ASN A 170 -13.93 -3.98 13.95
C ASN A 170 -12.73 -3.37 14.70
N ASN A 171 -12.69 -2.03 14.86
CA ASN A 171 -11.55 -1.28 15.40
C ASN A 171 -10.23 -1.68 14.72
N GLN A 172 -10.29 -1.89 13.39
CA GLN A 172 -9.19 -2.40 12.59
C GLN A 172 -8.58 -1.27 11.77
N ARG A 173 -7.27 -1.06 11.91
CA ARG A 173 -6.51 -0.16 11.06
C ARG A 173 -5.71 -0.97 10.03
N ALA A 174 -5.46 -0.34 8.88
CA ALA A 174 -4.63 -0.88 7.80
C ALA A 174 -3.64 0.18 7.31
N SER A 175 -2.65 -0.24 6.52
CA SER A 175 -1.87 0.68 5.70
C SER A 175 -2.47 0.78 4.30
N MET A 176 -2.85 1.98 3.90
CA MET A 176 -3.49 2.26 2.61
C MET A 176 -2.46 2.91 1.67
N PHE A 177 -2.22 2.30 0.52
CA PHE A 177 -1.28 2.79 -0.48
C PHE A 177 -2.06 3.48 -1.60
N TYR A 178 -2.04 4.82 -1.57
CA TYR A 178 -2.86 5.62 -2.47
C TYR A 178 -2.14 6.03 -3.74
N ILE A 179 -2.79 5.79 -4.88
CA ILE A 179 -2.37 6.36 -6.16
C ILE A 179 -2.65 7.87 -6.12
N GLY A 180 -1.64 8.68 -6.41
CA GLY A 180 -1.73 10.14 -6.27
C GLY A 180 -2.86 10.77 -7.08
N SER A 181 -3.11 10.25 -8.28
CA SER A 181 -4.22 10.70 -9.11
C SER A 181 -5.60 10.29 -8.55
N ASN A 182 -5.72 9.14 -7.91
CA ASN A 182 -6.94 8.72 -7.21
C ASN A 182 -7.27 9.62 -6.02
N VAL A 183 -6.25 10.13 -5.30
CA VAL A 183 -6.46 11.07 -4.19
C VAL A 183 -7.17 12.35 -4.64
N LEU A 184 -6.90 12.83 -5.86
CA LEU A 184 -7.58 14.02 -6.40
C LEU A 184 -8.97 13.71 -6.95
N ASN A 185 -9.20 12.50 -7.43
CA ASN A 185 -10.53 12.04 -7.86
C ASN A 185 -11.46 11.79 -6.67
N TRP A 186 -10.92 11.22 -5.59
CA TRP A 186 -11.67 10.79 -4.41
C TRP A 186 -11.12 11.38 -3.09
N PRO A 187 -11.05 12.72 -2.97
CA PRO A 187 -10.39 13.38 -1.84
C PRO A 187 -11.07 13.09 -0.49
N TYR A 188 -12.39 12.88 -0.47
CA TYR A 188 -13.07 12.52 0.77
C TYR A 188 -12.77 11.09 1.22
N GLY A 189 -12.37 10.19 0.31
CA GLY A 189 -11.88 8.87 0.69
C GLY A 189 -10.50 8.92 1.32
N ALA A 190 -9.59 9.72 0.78
CA ALA A 190 -8.30 9.97 1.42
C ALA A 190 -8.46 10.63 2.81
N LEU A 191 -9.40 11.58 2.96
CA LEU A 191 -9.73 12.16 4.27
C LEU A 191 -10.31 11.12 5.23
N ARG A 192 -11.18 10.23 4.76
CA ARG A 192 -11.74 9.11 5.55
C ARG A 192 -10.61 8.23 6.08
N GLY A 193 -9.66 7.86 5.22
CA GLY A 193 -8.51 7.05 5.64
C GLY A 193 -7.71 7.67 6.77
N LEU A 194 -7.44 8.98 6.70
CA LEU A 194 -6.76 9.69 7.80
C LEU A 194 -7.63 9.76 9.06
N LYS A 195 -8.90 10.14 8.91
CA LYS A 195 -9.84 10.33 10.03
C LYS A 195 -10.05 9.03 10.82
N ASP A 196 -10.13 7.90 10.12
CA ASP A 196 -10.37 6.59 10.71
C ASP A 196 -9.06 5.96 11.25
N GLY A 197 -7.94 6.70 11.15
CA GLY A 197 -6.66 6.37 11.77
C GLY A 197 -5.80 5.38 10.96
N HIS A 198 -6.08 5.19 9.68
CA HIS A 198 -5.26 4.34 8.81
C HIS A 198 -3.89 4.98 8.52
N HIS A 199 -2.90 4.13 8.27
CA HIS A 199 -1.57 4.57 7.84
C HIS A 199 -1.60 4.85 6.34
N LEU A 200 -1.50 6.13 5.95
CA LEU A 200 -1.55 6.54 4.55
C LEU A 200 -0.15 6.53 3.93
N CYS A 201 0.00 5.84 2.82
CA CYS A 201 1.23 5.68 2.06
C CYS A 201 1.03 6.14 0.60
N GLY A 202 2.12 6.47 -0.09
CA GLY A 202 2.09 6.75 -1.53
C GLY A 202 2.15 5.47 -2.38
N HIS A 203 1.49 5.47 -3.53
CA HIS A 203 1.54 4.38 -4.52
C HIS A 203 1.80 4.88 -5.94
N THR A 204 2.73 5.82 -6.08
CA THR A 204 3.04 6.54 -7.33
C THR A 204 1.86 7.37 -7.84
N TRP A 205 2.06 8.18 -8.87
CA TRP A 205 1.02 9.09 -9.39
C TRP A 205 0.15 8.39 -10.42
N SER A 206 0.79 7.65 -11.33
CA SER A 206 0.21 7.07 -12.53
C SER A 206 0.21 5.54 -12.56
N HIS A 207 0.76 4.91 -11.52
CA HIS A 207 0.80 3.46 -11.37
C HIS A 207 1.56 2.74 -12.53
N LYS A 208 2.70 3.30 -12.94
CA LYS A 208 3.60 2.69 -13.95
C LYS A 208 4.77 1.95 -13.30
N MET A 209 5.36 1.01 -14.05
CA MET A 209 6.57 0.29 -13.65
C MET A 209 7.74 1.25 -13.45
N MET A 210 8.16 1.46 -12.21
CA MET A 210 9.07 2.55 -11.82
C MET A 210 10.48 2.40 -12.41
N THR A 211 10.95 1.17 -12.64
CA THR A 211 12.27 0.94 -13.23
C THR A 211 12.33 1.27 -14.72
N THR A 212 11.17 1.37 -15.40
CA THR A 212 11.05 1.82 -16.79
C THR A 212 11.02 3.34 -16.96
N LEU A 213 10.95 4.07 -15.85
CA LEU A 213 10.92 5.52 -15.82
C LEU A 213 12.33 6.10 -15.65
N THR A 214 12.57 7.24 -16.28
CA THR A 214 13.79 8.05 -16.06
C THR A 214 13.86 8.56 -14.62
N ASN A 215 15.03 9.02 -14.19
CA ASN A 215 15.20 9.56 -12.83
C ASN A 215 14.26 10.73 -12.51
N GLN A 216 14.02 11.61 -13.50
CA GLN A 216 13.12 12.74 -13.33
C GLN A 216 11.65 12.28 -13.23
N GLU A 217 11.26 11.27 -14.01
CA GLU A 217 9.92 10.69 -13.95
C GLU A 217 9.68 9.95 -12.63
N VAL A 218 10.63 9.13 -12.17
CA VAL A 218 10.55 8.47 -10.85
C VAL A 218 10.37 9.50 -9.73
N LEU A 219 11.15 10.58 -9.75
CA LEU A 219 11.01 11.64 -8.76
C LEU A 219 9.63 12.30 -8.84
N ALA A 220 9.13 12.57 -10.05
CA ALA A 220 7.83 13.20 -10.25
C ALA A 220 6.67 12.31 -9.77
N GLU A 221 6.73 11.00 -10.03
CA GLU A 221 5.73 10.03 -9.56
C GLU A 221 5.61 10.03 -8.03
N LEU A 222 6.74 10.07 -7.32
CA LEU A 222 6.75 10.11 -5.85
C LEU A 222 6.32 11.48 -5.31
N TYR A 223 6.87 12.54 -5.89
CA TYR A 223 6.64 13.92 -5.48
C TYR A 223 5.17 14.32 -5.58
N TYR A 224 4.55 14.11 -6.74
CA TYR A 224 3.17 14.55 -6.96
C TYR A 224 2.15 13.71 -6.17
N THR A 225 2.47 12.46 -5.86
CA THR A 225 1.67 11.64 -4.95
C THR A 225 1.73 12.14 -3.53
N ALA A 226 2.91 12.43 -2.99
CA ALA A 226 3.04 13.02 -1.66
C ALA A 226 2.35 14.40 -1.59
N LYS A 227 2.50 15.22 -2.64
CA LYS A 227 1.82 16.52 -2.76
C LYS A 227 0.29 16.37 -2.76
N ALA A 228 -0.27 15.39 -3.49
CA ALA A 228 -1.71 15.13 -3.53
C ALA A 228 -2.25 14.67 -2.16
N ILE A 229 -1.56 13.73 -1.51
CA ILE A 229 -1.93 13.24 -0.17
C ILE A 229 -1.91 14.41 0.82
N LYS A 230 -0.85 15.22 0.83
CA LYS A 230 -0.75 16.41 1.70
C LYS A 230 -1.82 17.45 1.40
N TYR A 231 -2.07 17.75 0.13
CA TYR A 231 -3.08 18.70 -0.28
C TYR A 231 -4.46 18.37 0.28
N VAL A 232 -4.83 17.09 0.21
CA VAL A 232 -6.14 16.61 0.67
C VAL A 232 -6.16 16.41 2.18
N THR A 233 -5.18 15.74 2.74
CA THR A 233 -5.24 15.20 4.12
C THR A 233 -4.48 16.01 5.16
N GLY A 234 -3.60 16.90 4.73
CA GLY A 234 -2.75 17.66 5.63
C GLY A 234 -1.49 16.93 6.10
N VAL A 235 -1.28 15.67 5.72
CA VAL A 235 -0.07 14.88 6.06
C VAL A 235 0.77 14.52 4.83
N THR A 236 2.09 14.44 5.00
CA THR A 236 3.05 14.08 3.95
C THR A 236 3.60 12.67 4.23
N PRO A 237 3.32 11.64 3.41
CA PRO A 237 3.72 10.26 3.67
C PRO A 237 5.24 10.06 3.56
N LEU A 238 5.81 9.31 4.51
CA LEU A 238 7.22 8.87 4.48
C LEU A 238 7.37 7.40 4.06
N HIS A 239 6.26 6.76 3.69
CA HIS A 239 6.23 5.38 3.22
C HIS A 239 5.46 5.30 1.91
N TRP A 240 5.89 4.37 1.08
CA TRP A 240 5.31 4.16 -0.24
C TRP A 240 5.44 2.70 -0.65
N ARG A 241 4.71 2.30 -1.68
CA ARG A 241 4.89 1.01 -2.35
C ARG A 241 5.06 1.24 -3.84
N PRO A 242 6.05 0.60 -4.50
CA PRO A 242 6.20 0.68 -5.94
C PRO A 242 5.01 0.00 -6.64
N ALA A 243 4.43 0.71 -7.60
CA ALA A 243 3.41 0.14 -8.47
C ALA A 243 3.93 -1.15 -9.11
N LEU A 244 3.09 -2.18 -9.10
CA LEU A 244 3.41 -3.52 -9.64
C LEU A 244 4.62 -4.20 -8.98
N GLY A 245 5.08 -3.70 -7.82
CA GLY A 245 6.29 -4.19 -7.14
C GLY A 245 7.60 -3.82 -7.81
N ASP A 246 7.59 -3.00 -8.86
CA ASP A 246 8.77 -2.77 -9.68
C ASP A 246 9.76 -1.77 -9.05
N LEU A 247 10.89 -2.30 -8.57
CA LEU A 247 11.83 -1.55 -7.74
C LEU A 247 13.27 -2.05 -7.89
N ASP A 248 14.21 -1.13 -8.12
CA ASP A 248 15.65 -1.37 -8.08
C ASP A 248 16.35 -0.33 -7.19
N ASP A 249 17.67 -0.46 -6.97
CA ASP A 249 18.42 0.45 -6.12
C ASP A 249 18.42 1.90 -6.63
N ARG A 250 18.28 2.15 -7.94
CA ARG A 250 18.13 3.51 -8.47
C ARG A 250 16.82 4.12 -8.01
N VAL A 251 15.71 3.40 -8.15
CA VAL A 251 14.40 3.86 -7.70
C VAL A 251 14.35 4.04 -6.18
N ARG A 252 14.90 3.08 -5.40
CA ARG A 252 14.99 3.21 -3.93
C ARG A 252 15.82 4.41 -3.49
N TRP A 253 16.93 4.66 -4.17
CA TRP A 253 17.80 5.80 -3.86
C TRP A 253 17.08 7.13 -4.09
N ILE A 254 16.31 7.26 -5.17
CA ILE A 254 15.51 8.45 -5.45
C ILE A 254 14.44 8.65 -4.36
N ALA A 255 13.74 7.58 -3.97
CA ALA A 255 12.78 7.64 -2.86
C ALA A 255 13.44 8.03 -1.53
N THR A 256 14.66 7.54 -1.28
CA THR A 256 15.45 7.90 -0.09
C THR A 256 15.77 9.40 -0.03
N GLN A 257 15.94 10.08 -1.18
CA GLN A 257 16.15 11.53 -1.21
C GLN A 257 14.93 12.31 -0.70
N LEU A 258 13.73 11.73 -0.84
CA LEU A 258 12.47 12.25 -0.30
C LEU A 258 12.19 11.75 1.13
N ASN A 259 13.16 11.12 1.80
CA ASN A 259 12.99 10.45 3.09
C ASN A 259 11.86 9.39 3.09
N MET A 260 11.64 8.75 1.93
CA MET A 260 10.64 7.71 1.79
C MET A 260 11.26 6.32 1.92
N THR A 261 10.54 5.41 2.57
CA THR A 261 10.91 3.99 2.68
C THR A 261 9.88 3.12 1.97
N ALA A 262 10.34 2.19 1.13
CA ALA A 262 9.44 1.29 0.42
C ALA A 262 8.89 0.21 1.37
N ILE A 263 7.59 -0.05 1.28
CA ILE A 263 6.90 -1.17 1.92
C ILE A 263 6.48 -2.15 0.83
N LEU A 264 7.02 -3.35 0.88
CA LEU A 264 6.73 -4.46 -0.01
C LEU A 264 5.89 -5.50 0.74
N TRP A 265 5.84 -6.72 0.25
CA TRP A 265 5.07 -7.81 0.84
C TRP A 265 5.87 -9.11 0.84
N ASN A 266 5.37 -10.09 1.59
CA ASN A 266 5.85 -11.47 1.54
C ASN A 266 4.72 -12.48 1.30
N LEU A 267 3.46 -12.03 1.25
CA LEU A 267 2.30 -12.81 0.82
C LEU A 267 1.47 -11.98 -0.16
N ASP A 268 1.03 -12.59 -1.26
CA ASP A 268 0.29 -11.95 -2.35
C ASP A 268 -1.00 -12.72 -2.63
N THR A 269 -2.14 -12.07 -2.47
CA THR A 269 -3.47 -12.69 -2.61
C THR A 269 -3.88 -12.89 -4.06
N ASP A 270 -3.24 -12.21 -5.02
CA ASP A 270 -3.69 -12.06 -6.42
C ASP A 270 -5.17 -11.63 -6.55
N ASP A 271 -5.73 -10.95 -5.56
CA ASP A 271 -7.13 -10.49 -5.58
C ASP A 271 -7.43 -9.59 -6.78
N TRP A 272 -6.48 -8.73 -7.16
CA TRP A 272 -6.54 -7.87 -8.35
C TRP A 272 -6.72 -8.64 -9.66
N ALA A 273 -6.27 -9.91 -9.72
CA ALA A 273 -6.33 -10.72 -10.91
C ALA A 273 -7.63 -11.55 -11.00
N ALA A 274 -8.50 -11.52 -9.99
CA ALA A 274 -9.73 -12.32 -9.98
C ALA A 274 -10.60 -12.08 -11.23
N GLY A 275 -10.87 -13.14 -11.99
CA GLY A 275 -11.62 -13.08 -13.25
C GLY A 275 -10.78 -12.70 -14.48
N SER A 276 -9.46 -12.56 -14.33
CA SER A 276 -8.50 -12.25 -15.40
C SER A 276 -7.26 -13.15 -15.28
N ASN A 277 -6.42 -13.19 -16.31
CA ASN A 277 -5.11 -13.89 -16.27
C ASN A 277 -5.15 -15.36 -15.78
N GLY A 278 -6.30 -16.04 -15.91
CA GLY A 278 -6.51 -17.41 -15.43
C GLY A 278 -6.72 -17.54 -13.92
N ILE A 279 -6.78 -16.44 -13.17
CA ILE A 279 -7.05 -16.41 -11.73
C ILE A 279 -8.56 -16.32 -11.50
N THR A 280 -9.13 -17.27 -10.76
CA THR A 280 -10.54 -17.28 -10.39
C THR A 280 -10.74 -16.76 -8.97
N ALA A 281 -11.98 -16.44 -8.60
CA ALA A 281 -12.31 -16.13 -7.21
C ALA A 281 -11.93 -17.27 -6.25
N ASP A 282 -12.08 -18.53 -6.68
CA ASP A 282 -11.66 -19.69 -5.88
C ASP A 282 -10.15 -19.75 -5.69
N THR A 283 -9.35 -19.35 -6.69
CA THR A 283 -7.89 -19.23 -6.55
C THR A 283 -7.53 -18.22 -5.46
N VAL A 284 -8.17 -17.06 -5.46
CA VAL A 284 -7.96 -16.02 -4.45
C VAL A 284 -8.41 -16.49 -3.05
N ASN A 285 -9.60 -17.09 -2.95
CA ASN A 285 -10.09 -17.69 -1.70
C ASN A 285 -9.12 -18.76 -1.17
N GLN A 286 -8.57 -19.60 -2.04
CA GLN A 286 -7.60 -20.61 -1.64
C GLN A 286 -6.30 -19.98 -1.12
N LYS A 287 -5.81 -18.91 -1.77
CA LYS A 287 -4.65 -18.16 -1.27
C LYS A 287 -4.89 -17.58 0.13
N TYR A 288 -6.05 -16.96 0.35
CA TYR A 288 -6.43 -16.49 1.69
C TYR A 288 -6.46 -17.64 2.71
N ASN A 289 -7.08 -18.78 2.38
CA ASN A 289 -7.10 -19.95 3.26
C ASN A 289 -5.71 -20.49 3.60
N ASP A 290 -4.80 -20.53 2.61
CA ASP A 290 -3.42 -20.94 2.82
C ASP A 290 -2.69 -19.96 3.75
N PHE A 291 -2.87 -18.65 3.56
CA PHE A 291 -2.26 -17.62 4.41
C PHE A 291 -2.83 -17.64 5.83
N ILE A 292 -4.13 -17.88 5.99
CA ILE A 292 -4.78 -18.06 7.29
C ILE A 292 -4.16 -19.25 8.04
N LYS A 293 -3.98 -20.38 7.36
CA LYS A 293 -3.35 -21.57 7.94
C LYS A 293 -1.91 -21.32 8.38
N MET A 294 -1.17 -20.44 7.69
CA MET A 294 0.19 -20.08 8.07
C MET A 294 0.28 -19.35 9.43
N GLY A 295 -0.81 -18.73 9.89
CA GLY A 295 -0.86 -18.04 11.18
C GLY A 295 -0.78 -18.99 12.37
N SER A 296 -1.31 -20.21 12.23
CA SER A 296 -1.44 -21.18 13.32
C SER A 296 -0.61 -22.46 13.15
N ASN A 297 0.01 -22.67 11.98
CA ASN A 297 0.83 -23.87 11.70
C ASN A 297 2.33 -23.70 12.04
N GLY A 298 2.73 -22.56 12.57
CA GLY A 298 4.12 -22.24 12.92
C GLY A 298 4.96 -21.58 11.81
N THR A 299 4.43 -21.34 10.61
CA THR A 299 5.13 -20.60 9.55
C THR A 299 5.61 -19.23 10.04
N PHE A 300 4.75 -18.52 10.78
CA PHE A 300 5.03 -17.20 11.34
C PHE A 300 5.38 -17.25 12.84
N ALA A 301 5.97 -18.35 13.34
CA ALA A 301 6.31 -18.50 14.75
C ALA A 301 7.42 -17.56 15.27
N GLN A 302 8.20 -16.94 14.35
CA GLN A 302 9.32 -16.06 14.69
C GLN A 302 9.25 -14.67 14.04
N SER A 303 8.22 -14.41 13.23
CA SER A 303 8.01 -13.14 12.52
C SER A 303 6.55 -13.01 12.11
N GLY A 304 6.14 -11.82 11.68
CA GLY A 304 4.86 -11.61 11.01
C GLY A 304 4.99 -11.65 9.49
N ASN A 305 3.90 -11.26 8.84
CA ASN A 305 3.81 -11.07 7.40
C ASN A 305 3.43 -9.62 7.06
N ILE A 306 3.52 -9.27 5.78
CA ILE A 306 2.82 -8.15 5.17
C ILE A 306 2.12 -8.71 3.93
N VAL A 307 0.80 -8.56 3.88
CA VAL A 307 -0.05 -9.12 2.82
C VAL A 307 -0.44 -8.05 1.85
N LEU A 308 -0.13 -8.27 0.55
CA LEU A 308 -0.63 -7.44 -0.53
C LEU A 308 -2.10 -7.81 -0.81
N SER A 309 -2.96 -6.79 -0.82
CA SER A 309 -4.38 -6.85 -1.18
C SER A 309 -4.76 -5.48 -1.73
N HIS A 310 -5.95 -5.33 -2.31
CA HIS A 310 -6.30 -4.12 -3.04
C HIS A 310 -7.69 -3.59 -2.67
N GLU A 311 -7.85 -2.27 -2.66
CA GLU A 311 -9.15 -1.60 -2.57
C GLU A 311 -9.63 -1.09 -3.94
N ILE A 312 -9.37 -1.84 -5.03
CA ILE A 312 -9.73 -1.46 -6.41
C ILE A 312 -11.24 -1.38 -6.60
N ASN A 313 -12.00 -2.29 -6.01
CA ASN A 313 -13.46 -2.36 -6.13
C ASN A 313 -14.05 -3.23 -5.00
N ASN A 314 -15.38 -3.36 -4.97
CA ASN A 314 -16.07 -4.18 -3.98
C ASN A 314 -15.61 -5.64 -3.97
N MET A 315 -15.26 -6.25 -5.11
CA MET A 315 -14.83 -7.64 -5.17
C MET A 315 -13.52 -7.86 -4.42
N THR A 316 -12.51 -7.01 -4.63
CA THR A 316 -11.21 -7.14 -3.96
C THR A 316 -11.35 -6.92 -2.45
N MET A 317 -12.14 -5.93 -2.05
CA MET A 317 -12.45 -5.66 -0.64
C MET A 317 -13.25 -6.80 0.02
N ASP A 318 -14.20 -7.40 -0.70
CA ASP A 318 -15.01 -8.53 -0.22
C ASP A 318 -14.18 -9.77 0.05
N PHE A 319 -13.14 -10.05 -0.75
CA PHE A 319 -12.24 -11.15 -0.44
C PHE A 319 -11.65 -10.98 0.96
N PHE A 320 -11.16 -9.80 1.32
CA PHE A 320 -10.67 -9.58 2.67
C PHE A 320 -11.79 -9.66 3.72
N VAL A 321 -12.93 -8.98 3.51
CA VAL A 321 -14.05 -8.94 4.47
C VAL A 321 -14.55 -10.35 4.82
N ASN A 322 -14.64 -11.23 3.82
CA ASN A 322 -15.09 -12.61 4.00
C ASN A 322 -14.09 -13.48 4.78
N HIS A 323 -12.79 -13.17 4.73
CA HIS A 323 -11.75 -13.94 5.41
C HIS A 323 -11.31 -13.33 6.75
N TYR A 324 -11.61 -12.06 7.00
CA TYR A 324 -11.16 -11.33 8.20
C TYR A 324 -11.45 -12.06 9.53
N PRO A 325 -12.63 -12.67 9.76
CA PRO A 325 -12.89 -13.42 10.99
C PRO A 325 -11.91 -14.58 11.22
N GLU A 326 -11.58 -15.33 10.18
CA GLU A 326 -10.64 -16.45 10.28
C GLU A 326 -9.19 -15.98 10.32
N ILE A 327 -8.84 -14.86 9.67
CA ILE A 327 -7.53 -14.19 9.84
C ILE A 327 -7.33 -13.83 11.32
N LYS A 328 -8.30 -13.13 11.94
CA LYS A 328 -8.24 -12.72 13.36
C LYS A 328 -8.18 -13.88 14.34
N LYS A 329 -8.73 -15.03 13.98
CA LYS A 329 -8.71 -16.25 14.80
C LYS A 329 -7.37 -16.99 14.73
N ASN A 330 -6.67 -16.92 13.60
CA ASN A 330 -5.43 -17.69 13.37
C ASN A 330 -4.15 -16.87 13.58
N TYR A 331 -4.22 -15.54 13.54
CA TYR A 331 -3.11 -14.64 13.85
C TYR A 331 -3.33 -13.99 15.22
N LYS A 332 -2.25 -13.86 16.01
CA LYS A 332 -2.33 -13.17 17.31
C LYS A 332 -2.63 -11.69 17.15
N HIS A 333 -2.14 -11.10 16.07
CA HIS A 333 -2.28 -9.68 15.80
C HIS A 333 -2.60 -9.42 14.34
N VAL A 334 -3.46 -8.43 14.08
CA VAL A 334 -3.79 -7.94 12.73
C VAL A 334 -3.77 -6.43 12.83
N MET A 335 -2.88 -5.76 12.12
CA MET A 335 -2.66 -4.33 12.27
C MET A 335 -1.99 -3.71 11.04
N ASP A 336 -2.00 -2.37 10.96
CA ASP A 336 -1.26 -1.62 9.97
C ASP A 336 0.26 -1.76 10.15
N VAL A 337 1.01 -1.48 9.08
CA VAL A 337 2.47 -1.62 9.04
C VAL A 337 3.17 -0.61 9.95
N ALA A 338 2.65 0.61 10.11
CA ALA A 338 3.28 1.59 10.99
C ALA A 338 3.30 1.10 12.44
N THR A 339 2.16 0.61 12.93
CA THR A 339 2.04 0.00 14.26
C THR A 339 2.94 -1.24 14.39
N CYS A 340 2.92 -2.17 13.41
CA CYS A 340 3.69 -3.40 13.53
C CYS A 340 5.22 -3.17 13.50
N MET A 341 5.66 -2.10 12.84
CA MET A 341 7.07 -1.69 12.76
C MET A 341 7.48 -0.70 13.86
N ASN A 342 6.60 -0.37 14.81
CA ASN A 342 6.82 0.66 15.84
C ASN A 342 7.16 2.06 15.27
N ILE A 343 6.58 2.42 14.12
CA ILE A 343 6.75 3.72 13.48
C ILE A 343 5.77 4.71 14.09
N ALA A 344 6.22 5.45 15.11
CA ALA A 344 5.38 6.42 15.81
C ALA A 344 4.96 7.62 14.95
N HIS A 345 5.80 8.03 13.99
CA HIS A 345 5.58 9.21 13.15
C HIS A 345 5.78 8.85 11.67
N PRO A 346 4.77 8.29 10.99
CA PRO A 346 4.87 7.92 9.58
C PRO A 346 4.78 9.10 8.61
N TYR A 347 4.57 10.32 9.12
CA TYR A 347 4.40 11.55 8.35
C TYR A 347 5.41 12.63 8.73
N LEU A 348 5.75 13.50 7.78
CA LEU A 348 6.72 14.58 7.97
C LEU A 348 6.33 15.55 9.10
N GLU A 349 5.04 15.83 9.25
CA GLU A 349 4.51 16.81 10.21
C GLU A 349 4.57 16.33 11.66
N LYS A 350 4.64 15.01 11.88
CA LYS A 350 4.68 14.35 13.20
C LYS A 350 3.48 14.61 14.13
N VAL A 351 2.45 15.32 13.65
CA VAL A 351 1.24 15.65 14.43
C VAL A 351 0.25 14.49 14.56
N VAL A 352 0.21 13.59 13.58
CA VAL A 352 -0.55 12.34 13.65
C VAL A 352 0.42 11.23 14.07
N THR A 353 0.06 10.50 15.13
CA THR A 353 0.93 9.50 15.76
C THR A 353 0.31 8.11 15.77
N PHE A 354 1.14 7.09 15.62
CA PHE A 354 0.75 5.69 15.71
C PHE A 354 1.24 5.06 17.02
N PRO A 355 0.46 4.16 17.63
CA PRO A 355 0.91 3.46 18.82
C PRO A 355 2.08 2.53 18.48
N SER A 356 2.97 2.30 19.45
CA SER A 356 3.86 1.13 19.40
C SER A 356 3.03 -0.17 19.38
N PHE A 357 3.61 -1.25 18.89
CA PHE A 357 3.04 -2.59 18.94
C PHE A 357 2.52 -2.93 20.36
N ASP A 358 3.36 -2.77 21.38
CA ASP A 358 3.01 -3.09 22.78
C ASP A 358 1.81 -2.27 23.28
N ALA A 359 1.77 -0.98 22.96
CA ALA A 359 0.64 -0.12 23.30
C ALA A 359 -0.66 -0.55 22.58
N SER A 360 -0.57 -0.96 21.31
CA SER A 360 -1.74 -1.43 20.53
C SER A 360 -2.32 -2.72 21.10
N VAL A 361 -1.48 -3.70 21.43
CA VAL A 361 -1.94 -4.99 21.96
C VAL A 361 -2.48 -4.88 23.39
N THR A 362 -1.94 -3.97 24.21
CA THR A 362 -2.43 -3.74 25.59
C THR A 362 -3.74 -2.96 25.63
N GLN A 363 -3.92 -1.96 24.75
CA GLN A 363 -5.19 -1.25 24.62
C GLN A 363 -6.33 -2.18 24.20
N ASN A 364 -6.09 -3.07 23.23
CA ASN A 364 -7.08 -4.07 22.83
C ASN A 364 -7.44 -5.07 23.96
N ALA A 365 -6.48 -5.41 24.84
CA ALA A 365 -6.75 -6.24 26.01
C ALA A 365 -7.63 -5.53 27.07
N SER A 366 -7.52 -4.19 27.19
CA SER A 366 -8.33 -3.39 28.10
C SER A 366 -9.78 -3.20 27.63
N VAL A 367 -10.02 -3.19 26.32
CA VAL A 367 -11.39 -3.16 25.75
C VAL A 367 -12.09 -4.52 25.92
N ALA A 368 -11.36 -5.63 25.81
CA ALA A 368 -11.91 -6.98 26.03
C ALA A 368 -12.33 -7.28 27.48
N THR A 369 -11.99 -6.41 28.44
CA THR A 369 -12.35 -6.54 29.86
C THR A 369 -13.41 -5.53 30.31
N GLY A 370 -13.91 -4.66 29.42
CA GLY A 370 -14.99 -3.70 29.69
C GLY A 370 -16.38 -4.25 29.34
N SER A 371 -17.24 -4.38 30.34
CA SER A 371 -18.61 -4.91 30.23
C SER A 371 -19.53 -4.15 29.25
N GLY A 372 -20.10 -4.91 28.30
CA GLY A 372 -21.54 -5.03 28.06
C GLY A 372 -22.33 -3.82 27.55
N VAL A 373 -22.60 -3.80 26.24
CA VAL A 373 -23.91 -3.40 25.68
C VAL A 373 -24.19 -4.23 24.42
N VAL A 374 -25.29 -4.98 24.43
CA VAL A 374 -25.86 -5.68 23.25
C VAL A 374 -26.89 -4.77 22.59
N PRO A 375 -26.91 -4.69 21.26
CA PRO A 375 -28.16 -4.92 20.52
C PRO A 375 -27.88 -5.86 19.31
N GLY A 376 -28.61 -6.92 19.02
CA GLY A 376 -30.06 -7.06 19.03
C GLY A 376 -30.63 -6.81 17.63
N ALA A 377 -30.39 -7.70 16.65
CA ALA A 377 -31.27 -7.87 15.48
C ALA A 377 -31.00 -9.19 14.72
N THR A 378 -32.09 -9.89 14.49
CA THR A 378 -32.31 -11.12 13.72
C THR A 378 -32.26 -10.91 12.21
N SER A 379 -31.67 -11.83 11.44
CA SER A 379 -32.31 -12.34 10.21
C SER A 379 -31.66 -13.62 9.69
N VAL A 380 -32.55 -14.47 9.19
CA VAL A 380 -32.44 -15.83 8.66
C VAL A 380 -31.90 -15.84 7.23
N HIS A 381 -31.03 -16.80 6.87
CA HIS A 381 -31.09 -17.59 5.62
C HIS A 381 -30.03 -18.72 5.64
N LYS A 382 -30.45 -19.96 5.83
CA LYS A 382 -30.71 -21.04 4.85
C LYS A 382 -29.46 -21.61 4.14
N SER A 383 -29.07 -22.77 4.66
CA SER A 383 -28.09 -23.72 4.14
C SER A 383 -28.52 -24.34 2.80
N GLY A 384 -27.56 -24.57 1.92
CA GLY A 384 -27.68 -25.35 0.69
C GLY A 384 -26.39 -26.15 0.45
N ALA A 385 -26.55 -27.39 -0.01
CA ALA A 385 -25.65 -28.51 0.26
C ALA A 385 -24.42 -28.65 -0.66
N THR A 386 -23.45 -29.35 -0.09
CA THR A 386 -22.26 -30.04 -0.62
C THR A 386 -22.39 -30.66 -2.01
N HIS A 387 -21.31 -30.58 -2.82
CA HIS A 387 -20.83 -31.68 -3.67
C HIS A 387 -19.31 -31.71 -3.67
N ALA A 388 -18.76 -32.88 -3.39
CA ALA A 388 -17.34 -33.17 -3.30
C ALA A 388 -16.86 -33.83 -4.60
N THR A 389 -15.71 -33.40 -5.13
CA THR A 389 -14.86 -34.24 -5.99
C THR A 389 -13.40 -33.93 -5.71
N SER A 390 -12.69 -34.97 -5.28
CA SER A 390 -11.24 -35.05 -5.17
C SER A 390 -10.57 -34.95 -6.55
N LEU A 391 -9.39 -34.34 -6.63
CA LEU A 391 -8.23 -34.88 -7.35
C LEU A 391 -6.96 -34.06 -7.06
N SER A 392 -5.84 -34.73 -7.31
CA SER A 392 -4.52 -34.63 -6.69
C SER A 392 -3.64 -33.46 -7.11
N SER A 393 -2.77 -33.10 -6.18
CA SER A 393 -1.67 -32.13 -6.21
C SER A 393 -0.58 -32.36 -7.26
N THR A 394 -0.12 -31.25 -7.86
CA THR A 394 1.32 -30.92 -8.02
C THR A 394 1.46 -29.39 -8.11
N SER A 395 2.10 -28.78 -7.11
CA SER A 395 2.35 -27.35 -6.99
C SER A 395 3.66 -26.96 -7.69
N LEU A 396 3.57 -26.07 -8.68
CA LEU A 396 4.70 -25.35 -9.28
C LEU A 396 4.44 -23.85 -9.10
N PHE A 397 5.30 -23.19 -8.33
CA PHE A 397 5.37 -21.73 -8.25
C PHE A 397 5.83 -21.20 -9.61
N THR A 398 4.92 -20.63 -10.39
CA THR A 398 5.25 -19.84 -11.58
C THR A 398 5.05 -18.37 -11.25
N ALA A 399 6.12 -17.58 -11.33
CA ALA A 399 6.05 -16.13 -11.36
C ALA A 399 5.16 -15.73 -12.55
N ALA A 400 3.99 -15.13 -12.27
CA ALA A 400 3.07 -14.71 -13.31
C ALA A 400 3.67 -13.52 -14.08
N LEU A 401 3.68 -13.64 -15.41
CA LEU A 401 3.96 -12.54 -16.32
C LEU A 401 2.93 -11.43 -16.09
N PHE A 402 3.38 -10.22 -15.75
CA PHE A 402 2.56 -9.03 -15.70
C PHE A 402 2.11 -8.66 -17.13
N GLY A 403 0.89 -9.03 -17.48
CA GLY A 403 0.18 -8.60 -18.68
C GLY A 403 -0.76 -7.44 -18.35
N LEU A 404 -0.42 -6.24 -18.83
CA LEU A 404 -1.26 -5.05 -18.79
C LEU A 404 -2.51 -5.24 -19.65
N LEU A 405 -3.69 -5.12 -19.05
CA LEU A 405 -4.91 -4.74 -19.75
C LEU A 405 -5.95 -4.29 -18.74
N PHE A 406 -5.94 -3.00 -18.37
CA PHE A 406 -7.20 -2.29 -18.14
C PHE A 406 -7.11 -0.88 -18.73
N VAL A 407 -7.77 -0.75 -19.87
CA VAL A 407 -8.22 0.48 -20.48
C VAL A 407 -9.50 0.88 -19.77
N SER A 408 -9.54 2.13 -19.31
CA SER A 408 -10.73 2.97 -19.07
C SER A 408 -11.95 2.32 -18.41
N LEU A 409 -12.14 2.60 -17.12
CA LEU A 409 -13.46 2.85 -16.52
C LEU A 409 -13.36 4.06 -15.57
#